data_AF-A0A1M7JS19-F1
#
_entry.id   AF-A0A1M7JS19-F1
#
_cell.length_a   1.000
_cell.length_b   1.000
_cell.length_c   1.000
_cell.angle_alpha   90.00
_cell.angle_beta   90.00
_cell.angle_gamma   90.00
#
_symmetry.space_group_name_H-M   'P 1'
#
loop_
_entity.id
_entity.type
_entity.pdbx_description
1 polymer ?
#
loop_
_entity_poly.entity_id
_entity_poly.type
_entity_poly.pdbx_seq_one_letter_code
_entity_poly.pdbx_strand_id
1 'polypeptide(L)'
;MKLYRSLIYRELKLTRKRCILMLILFLLLSLLMLLPIMIGGLSGDSEMEEDLLSIVWLASGIVALTGGFLAGTNNGLQKADINSGWKRYSFILPPTAKQQALSDLLTKLCYILFFGLLSAAFLMVCNIVSGINTTLEGIDPICRMLNIYLGAVCAVMLVDIAYSYIMMFANDKKQLKLISLLAFVGAGAVFKVFGLFPGMNKTEKPAEDGPMISEEAVNKFETFLSSGKTSLCILAVFVVLCVLFFLAMWRSHERRES
;
A
#
# COMPACT_ATOMS: atom_id res chain seq x y z
N MET A 1 23.20 -16.64 -10.73
CA MET A 1 21.72 -16.68 -10.97
C MET A 1 20.96 -17.73 -10.16
N LYS A 2 21.44 -18.99 -10.03
CA LYS A 2 20.75 -20.02 -9.22
C LYS A 2 20.53 -19.60 -7.75
N LEU A 3 21.49 -18.86 -7.18
CA LEU A 3 21.47 -18.39 -5.79
C LEU A 3 20.33 -17.38 -5.48
N TYR A 4 20.08 -16.43 -6.40
CA TYR A 4 19.00 -15.45 -6.23
C TYR A 4 17.61 -16.08 -6.25
N ARG A 5 17.38 -17.05 -7.15
CA ARG A 5 16.10 -17.79 -7.21
C ARG A 5 15.83 -18.54 -5.91
N SER A 6 16.86 -19.16 -5.32
CA SER A 6 16.72 -19.84 -4.03
C SER A 6 16.47 -18.89 -2.87
N LEU A 7 17.04 -17.68 -2.89
CA LEU A 7 16.81 -16.65 -1.86
C LEU A 7 15.37 -16.13 -1.90
N ILE A 8 14.88 -15.75 -3.09
CA ILE A 8 13.49 -15.29 -3.29
C ILE A 8 12.51 -16.40 -2.89
N TYR A 9 12.75 -17.65 -3.30
CA TYR A 9 11.89 -18.77 -2.92
C TYR A 9 11.84 -19.00 -1.41
N ARG A 10 12.97 -18.81 -0.71
CA ARG A 10 13.03 -18.88 0.75
C ARG A 10 12.24 -17.76 1.41
N GLU A 11 12.46 -16.53 0.98
CA GLU A 11 11.75 -15.36 1.52
C GLU A 11 10.23 -15.54 1.39
N LEU A 12 9.76 -15.96 0.20
CA LEU A 12 8.37 -16.29 -0.06
C LEU A 12 7.86 -17.45 0.84
N LYS A 13 8.70 -18.46 1.10
CA LYS A 13 8.33 -19.58 1.99
C LYS A 13 8.19 -19.14 3.44
N LEU A 14 9.04 -18.23 3.90
CA LEU A 14 9.01 -17.68 5.27
C LEU A 14 7.80 -16.78 5.49
N THR A 15 7.42 -15.99 4.49
CA THR A 15 6.25 -15.09 4.55
C THR A 15 4.93 -15.78 4.18
N ARG A 16 4.97 -17.01 3.66
CA ARG A 16 3.80 -17.73 3.11
C ARG A 16 2.57 -17.69 4.00
N LYS A 17 2.69 -18.02 5.29
CA LYS A 17 1.54 -18.05 6.22
C LYS A 17 0.88 -16.67 6.35
N ARG A 18 1.69 -15.63 6.47
CA ARG A 18 1.21 -14.25 6.56
C ARG A 18 0.64 -13.76 5.23
N CYS A 19 1.28 -14.10 4.12
CA CYS A 19 0.77 -13.82 2.78
C CYS A 19 -0.60 -14.46 2.55
N ILE A 20 -0.79 -15.72 2.95
CA ILE A 20 -2.09 -16.40 2.86
C ILE A 20 -3.12 -15.68 3.72
N LEU A 21 -2.79 -15.31 4.95
CA LEU A 21 -3.70 -14.56 5.82
C LEU A 21 -4.12 -13.22 5.20
N MET A 22 -3.16 -12.45 4.68
CA MET A 22 -3.43 -11.17 4.02
C MET A 22 -4.28 -11.35 2.75
N LEU A 23 -4.02 -12.40 1.98
CA LEU A 23 -4.83 -12.72 0.80
C LEU A 23 -6.26 -13.09 1.19
N ILE A 24 -6.46 -13.90 2.23
CA ILE A 24 -7.80 -14.23 2.73
C ILE A 24 -8.53 -12.96 3.17
N LEU A 25 -7.88 -12.09 3.95
CA LEU A 25 -8.47 -10.83 4.42
C LEU A 25 -8.81 -9.91 3.24
N PHE A 26 -7.92 -9.80 2.26
CA PHE A 26 -8.14 -9.00 1.05
C PHE A 26 -9.32 -9.52 0.23
N LEU A 27 -9.40 -10.83 0.01
CA LEU A 27 -10.50 -11.46 -0.72
C LEU A 27 -11.83 -11.30 0.00
N LEU A 28 -11.83 -11.45 1.33
CA LEU A 28 -13.03 -11.31 2.15
C LEU A 28 -13.54 -9.86 2.13
N LEU A 29 -12.64 -8.88 2.21
CA LEU A 29 -13.00 -7.47 2.02
C LEU A 29 -13.52 -7.19 0.61
N SER A 30 -12.86 -7.74 -0.42
CA SER A 30 -13.28 -7.56 -1.80
C SER A 30 -14.68 -8.13 -2.03
N LEU A 31 -14.96 -9.32 -1.51
CA LEU A 31 -16.31 -9.93 -1.55
C LEU A 31 -17.34 -9.07 -0.79
N LEU A 32 -16.97 -8.53 0.37
CA LEU A 32 -17.84 -7.64 1.13
C LEU A 32 -18.21 -6.38 0.33
N MET A 33 -17.23 -5.79 -0.35
CA MET A 33 -17.42 -4.61 -1.18
C MET A 33 -18.16 -4.91 -2.49
N LEU A 34 -18.15 -6.16 -2.95
CA LEU A 34 -18.88 -6.61 -4.15
C LEU A 34 -20.38 -6.78 -3.89
N LEU A 35 -20.78 -7.19 -2.68
CA LEU A 35 -22.18 -7.47 -2.31
C LEU A 35 -23.18 -6.35 -2.69
N PRO A 36 -22.97 -5.07 -2.30
CA PRO A 36 -23.92 -4.01 -2.65
C PRO A 36 -23.98 -3.76 -4.16
N ILE A 37 -22.86 -3.93 -4.88
CA ILE A 37 -22.79 -3.76 -6.34
C ILE A 37 -23.54 -4.89 -7.05
N MET A 38 -23.43 -6.12 -6.57
CA MET A 38 -24.19 -7.26 -7.10
C MET A 38 -25.69 -7.09 -6.88
N ILE A 39 -26.10 -6.65 -5.67
CA ILE A 39 -27.51 -6.45 -5.33
C ILE A 39 -28.10 -5.30 -6.15
N GLY A 40 -27.38 -4.18 -6.28
CA GLY A 40 -27.84 -3.01 -7.03
C GLY A 40 -27.74 -3.15 -8.55
N GLY A 41 -26.78 -3.91 -9.08
CA GLY A 41 -26.70 -4.19 -10.52
C GLY A 41 -27.80 -5.13 -11.02
N LEU A 42 -28.42 -5.90 -10.11
CA LEU A 42 -29.53 -6.82 -10.42
C LEU A 42 -30.90 -6.13 -10.44
N SER A 43 -31.06 -4.95 -9.82
CA SER A 43 -32.37 -4.28 -9.70
C SER A 43 -32.78 -3.50 -10.96
N GLY A 44 -31.84 -3.09 -11.82
CA GLY A 44 -32.14 -2.60 -13.18
C GLY A 44 -32.88 -1.26 -13.29
N ASP A 45 -33.04 -0.51 -12.20
CA ASP A 45 -33.67 0.81 -12.21
C ASP A 45 -32.70 1.92 -12.65
N SER A 46 -33.12 2.78 -13.59
CA SER A 46 -32.26 3.83 -14.18
C SER A 46 -31.92 4.99 -13.24
N GLU A 47 -32.73 5.24 -12.20
CA GLU A 47 -32.41 6.24 -11.17
C GLU A 47 -31.31 5.77 -10.20
N MET A 48 -30.96 4.46 -10.22
CA MET A 48 -29.88 3.89 -9.42
C MET A 48 -28.49 3.98 -10.07
N GLU A 49 -28.35 4.44 -11.32
CA GLU A 49 -27.06 4.40 -12.02
C GLU A 49 -26.00 5.33 -11.39
N GLU A 50 -26.35 6.57 -11.03
CA GLU A 50 -25.43 7.53 -10.39
C GLU A 50 -25.03 7.06 -8.97
N ASP A 51 -25.97 6.49 -8.22
CA ASP A 51 -25.72 5.90 -6.91
C ASP A 51 -24.82 4.66 -7.00
N LEU A 52 -25.06 3.80 -8.00
CA LEU A 52 -24.25 2.60 -8.24
C LEU A 52 -22.82 2.97 -8.64
N LEU A 53 -22.65 4.01 -9.46
CA LEU A 53 -21.35 4.54 -9.87
C LEU A 53 -20.56 5.06 -8.66
N SER A 54 -21.21 5.82 -7.78
CA SER A 54 -20.64 6.30 -6.52
C SER A 54 -20.23 5.15 -5.59
N ILE A 55 -21.04 4.09 -5.50
CA ILE A 55 -20.72 2.88 -4.72
C ILE A 55 -19.52 2.14 -5.31
N VAL A 56 -19.45 1.96 -6.63
CA VAL A 56 -18.31 1.33 -7.31
C VAL A 56 -17.03 2.13 -7.08
N TRP A 57 -17.11 3.46 -7.08
CA TRP A 57 -15.97 4.34 -6.81
C TRP A 57 -15.46 4.19 -5.39
N LEU A 58 -16.36 4.19 -4.41
CA LEU A 58 -15.99 4.02 -3.00
C LEU A 58 -15.41 2.62 -2.74
N ALA A 59 -16.06 1.57 -3.27
CA ALA A 59 -15.61 0.20 -3.15
C ALA A 59 -14.21 -0.02 -3.75
N SER A 60 -13.98 0.45 -4.98
CA SER A 60 -12.68 0.33 -5.65
C SER A 60 -11.59 1.11 -4.93
N GLY A 61 -11.90 2.30 -4.39
CA GLY A 61 -11.00 3.08 -3.56
C GLY A 61 -10.59 2.35 -2.27
N ILE A 62 -11.53 1.76 -1.55
CA ILE A 62 -11.25 1.00 -0.31
C ILE A 62 -10.42 -0.25 -0.60
N VAL A 63 -10.73 -0.98 -1.67
CA VAL A 63 -9.97 -2.16 -2.09
C VAL A 63 -8.55 -1.78 -2.52
N ALA A 64 -8.38 -0.68 -3.25
CA ALA A 64 -7.08 -0.16 -3.65
C ALA A 64 -6.24 0.30 -2.46
N LEU A 65 -6.83 1.04 -1.51
CA LEU A 65 -6.18 1.44 -0.26
C LEU A 65 -5.72 0.20 0.51
N THR A 66 -6.62 -0.75 0.74
CA THR A 66 -6.31 -1.96 1.52
C THR A 66 -5.24 -2.79 0.83
N GLY A 67 -5.33 -2.98 -0.50
CA GLY A 67 -4.31 -3.66 -1.30
C GLY A 67 -2.95 -2.97 -1.21
N GLY A 68 -2.93 -1.63 -1.27
CA GLY A 68 -1.72 -0.84 -1.16
C GLY A 68 -1.11 -0.89 0.24
N PHE A 69 -1.95 -0.88 1.29
CA PHE A 69 -1.50 -1.07 2.67
C PHE A 69 -0.85 -2.43 2.86
N LEU A 70 -1.53 -3.51 2.47
CA LEU A 70 -1.04 -4.88 2.62
C LEU A 70 0.28 -5.10 1.85
N ALA A 71 0.33 -4.64 0.60
CA ALA A 71 1.52 -4.75 -0.25
C ALA A 71 2.70 -3.91 0.22
N GLY A 72 2.42 -2.73 0.79
CA GLY A 72 3.43 -1.83 1.30
C GLY A 72 4.15 -2.37 2.55
N THR A 73 3.48 -3.17 3.38
CA THR A 73 4.06 -3.67 4.63
C THR A 73 5.15 -4.73 4.41
N ASN A 74 6.22 -4.67 5.21
CA ASN A 74 7.41 -5.51 5.04
C ASN A 74 7.26 -6.99 5.43
N ASN A 75 6.02 -7.48 5.57
CA ASN A 75 5.68 -8.86 5.92
C ASN A 75 6.40 -9.48 7.13
N GLY A 76 7.09 -8.69 7.95
CA GLY A 76 7.90 -9.17 9.06
C GLY A 76 9.11 -9.99 8.61
N LEU A 77 9.57 -9.84 7.37
CA LEU A 77 10.76 -10.53 6.83
C LEU A 77 11.95 -10.37 7.76
N GLN A 78 12.19 -9.17 8.27
CA GLN A 78 13.28 -8.91 9.22
C GLN A 78 13.16 -9.70 10.53
N LYS A 79 11.94 -9.88 11.07
CA LYS A 79 11.69 -10.68 12.29
C LYS A 79 11.79 -12.17 12.00
N ALA A 80 11.26 -12.61 10.86
CA ALA A 80 11.31 -14.00 10.42
C ALA A 80 12.74 -14.46 10.13
N ASP A 81 13.56 -13.58 9.54
CA ASP A 81 14.96 -13.86 9.23
C ASP A 81 15.79 -13.99 10.52
N ILE A 82 15.62 -13.07 11.48
CA ILE A 82 16.23 -13.15 12.83
C ILE A 82 15.85 -14.46 13.54
N ASN A 83 14.57 -14.85 13.50
CA ASN A 83 14.09 -16.06 14.15
C ASN A 83 14.45 -17.37 13.42
N SER A 84 14.78 -17.30 12.13
CA SER A 84 15.07 -18.49 11.32
C SER A 84 16.48 -19.06 11.52
N GLY A 85 17.35 -18.39 12.30
CA GLY A 85 18.69 -18.88 12.62
C GLY A 85 19.64 -18.98 11.41
N TRP A 86 19.35 -18.24 10.34
CA TRP A 86 19.99 -18.38 9.02
C TRP A 86 21.50 -18.10 9.00
N LYS A 87 22.02 -17.31 9.96
CA LYS A 87 23.48 -17.18 10.18
C LYS A 87 24.20 -18.55 10.29
N ARG A 88 23.49 -19.61 10.69
CA ARG A 88 24.04 -20.96 10.79
C ARG A 88 24.22 -21.66 9.42
N TYR A 89 23.49 -21.24 8.38
CA TYR A 89 23.47 -21.89 7.06
C TYR A 89 24.24 -21.11 5.97
N SER A 90 24.72 -19.90 6.23
CA SER A 90 25.48 -19.07 5.28
C SER A 90 26.95 -19.49 5.09
N PHE A 91 27.40 -20.57 5.75
CA PHE A 91 28.81 -20.97 5.79
C PHE A 91 29.38 -21.56 4.49
N ILE A 92 28.53 -21.96 3.53
CA ILE A 92 28.99 -22.68 2.34
C ILE A 92 29.20 -21.73 1.14
N LEU A 93 28.53 -20.56 1.13
CA LEU A 93 28.76 -19.41 0.24
C LEU A 93 27.91 -18.24 0.79
N PRO A 94 28.46 -17.31 1.60
CA PRO A 94 27.65 -16.26 2.21
C PRO A 94 27.14 -15.33 1.10
N PRO A 95 25.81 -15.21 0.89
CA PRO A 95 25.28 -14.23 -0.03
C PRO A 95 25.64 -12.84 0.49
N THR A 96 26.33 -12.02 -0.31
CA THR A 96 26.74 -10.68 0.11
C THR A 96 25.53 -9.84 0.55
N ALA A 97 25.70 -8.91 1.50
CA ALA A 97 24.66 -7.99 1.96
C ALA A 97 23.85 -7.32 0.82
N LYS A 98 24.51 -6.95 -0.29
CA LYS A 98 23.87 -6.41 -1.51
C LYS A 98 22.88 -7.38 -2.15
N GLN A 99 23.24 -8.66 -2.23
CA GLN A 99 22.39 -9.70 -2.83
C GLN A 99 21.14 -9.97 -2.00
N GLN A 100 21.28 -9.93 -0.67
CA GLN A 100 20.17 -10.09 0.26
C GLN A 100 19.21 -8.89 0.17
N ALA A 101 19.73 -7.66 0.20
CA ALA A 101 18.92 -6.45 0.04
C ALA A 101 18.17 -6.40 -1.30
N LEU A 102 18.80 -6.87 -2.39
CA LEU A 102 18.17 -6.95 -3.70
C LEU A 102 17.05 -8.00 -3.73
N SER A 103 17.26 -9.14 -3.07
CA SER A 103 16.25 -10.19 -2.94
C SER A 103 15.02 -9.69 -2.17
N ASP A 104 15.23 -9.01 -1.04
CA ASP A 104 14.17 -8.40 -0.24
C ASP A 104 13.35 -7.38 -1.05
N LEU A 105 14.03 -6.53 -1.85
CA LEU A 105 13.37 -5.56 -2.73
C LEU A 105 12.55 -6.26 -3.82
N LEU A 106 13.11 -7.29 -4.47
CA LEU A 106 12.42 -8.07 -5.51
C LEU A 106 11.17 -8.75 -4.97
N THR A 107 11.27 -9.38 -3.79
CA THR A 107 10.14 -10.00 -3.11
C THR A 107 9.05 -8.95 -2.80
N LYS A 108 9.43 -7.74 -2.37
CA LYS A 108 8.50 -6.64 -2.12
C LYS A 108 7.81 -6.17 -3.41
N LEU A 109 8.55 -6.02 -4.50
CA LEU A 109 7.98 -5.68 -5.81
C LEU A 109 7.01 -6.75 -6.31
N CYS A 110 7.29 -8.03 -6.09
CA CYS A 110 6.37 -9.11 -6.42
C CYS A 110 5.04 -8.99 -5.64
N TYR A 111 5.07 -8.63 -4.36
CA TYR A 111 3.85 -8.39 -3.58
C TYR A 111 3.07 -7.18 -4.07
N ILE A 112 3.76 -6.09 -4.41
CA ILE A 112 3.14 -4.88 -4.97
C ILE A 112 2.47 -5.21 -6.31
N LEU A 113 3.14 -5.92 -7.20
CA LEU A 113 2.54 -6.36 -8.46
C LEU A 113 1.34 -7.28 -8.23
N PHE A 114 1.45 -8.25 -7.33
CA PHE A 114 0.40 -9.23 -7.07
C PHE A 114 -0.88 -8.58 -6.51
N PHE A 115 -0.77 -7.73 -5.49
CA PHE A 115 -1.94 -7.04 -4.92
C PHE A 115 -2.47 -5.95 -5.86
N GLY A 116 -1.62 -5.26 -6.62
CA GLY A 116 -2.06 -4.31 -7.63
C GLY A 116 -2.89 -4.98 -8.73
N LEU A 117 -2.48 -6.17 -9.20
CA LEU A 117 -3.24 -6.97 -10.16
C LEU A 117 -4.59 -7.43 -9.57
N LEU A 118 -4.63 -7.82 -8.29
CA LEU A 118 -5.88 -8.20 -7.63
C LEU A 118 -6.85 -7.01 -7.50
N SER A 119 -6.36 -5.82 -7.14
CA SER A 119 -7.17 -4.59 -7.10
C SER A 119 -7.68 -4.20 -8.50
N ALA A 120 -6.87 -4.38 -9.54
CA ALA A 120 -7.30 -4.19 -10.93
C ALA A 120 -8.37 -5.20 -11.36
N ALA A 121 -8.20 -6.48 -11.00
CA ALA A 121 -9.18 -7.52 -11.27
C ALA A 121 -10.51 -7.22 -10.57
N PHE A 122 -10.49 -6.75 -9.32
CA PHE A 122 -11.70 -6.33 -8.61
C PHE A 122 -12.45 -5.22 -9.36
N LEU A 123 -11.76 -4.16 -9.78
CA LEU A 123 -12.37 -3.08 -10.55
C LEU A 123 -12.99 -3.57 -11.87
N MET A 124 -12.31 -4.49 -12.58
CA MET A 124 -12.87 -5.10 -13.79
C MET A 124 -14.15 -5.88 -13.51
N VAL A 125 -14.20 -6.67 -12.43
CA VAL A 125 -15.42 -7.39 -12.04
C VAL A 125 -16.54 -6.41 -11.71
N CYS A 126 -16.26 -5.33 -10.97
CA CYS A 126 -17.25 -4.30 -10.67
C CYS A 126 -17.85 -3.69 -11.95
N ASN A 127 -17.01 -3.32 -12.92
CA ASN A 127 -17.48 -2.76 -14.20
C ASN A 127 -18.35 -3.74 -15.00
N ILE A 128 -18.00 -5.04 -15.00
CA ILE A 128 -18.80 -6.07 -15.68
C ILE A 128 -20.17 -6.23 -15.01
N VAL A 129 -20.20 -6.27 -13.67
CA VAL A 129 -21.42 -6.47 -12.89
C VAL A 129 -22.35 -5.27 -12.95
N SER A 130 -21.81 -4.05 -12.89
CA SER A 130 -22.62 -2.84 -12.92
C SER A 130 -23.16 -2.51 -14.32
N GLY A 131 -22.56 -3.06 -15.40
CA GLY A 131 -22.91 -2.73 -16.78
C GLY A 131 -22.56 -1.29 -17.18
N ILE A 132 -21.99 -0.50 -16.26
CA ILE A 132 -21.61 0.89 -16.48
C ILE A 132 -20.27 0.90 -17.22
N ASN A 133 -20.28 1.47 -18.43
CA ASN A 133 -19.06 1.85 -19.13
C ASN A 133 -18.44 3.07 -18.43
N THR A 134 -17.64 2.82 -17.41
CA THR A 134 -16.89 3.84 -16.64
C THR A 134 -15.88 4.64 -17.47
N THR A 135 -15.73 4.33 -18.76
CA THR A 135 -14.95 5.09 -19.73
C THR A 135 -15.67 6.33 -20.29
N LEU A 136 -17.01 6.43 -20.15
CA LEU A 136 -17.80 7.48 -20.81
C LEU A 136 -17.73 8.86 -20.15
N GLU A 137 -17.31 8.98 -18.89
CA GLU A 137 -17.34 10.25 -18.13
C GLU A 137 -15.96 10.95 -18.02
N GLY A 138 -14.96 10.53 -18.79
CA GLY A 138 -13.66 11.23 -18.84
C GLY A 138 -12.78 11.12 -17.58
N ILE A 139 -13.24 10.41 -16.55
CA ILE A 139 -12.47 10.03 -15.37
C ILE A 139 -12.02 8.59 -15.56
N ASP A 140 -10.72 8.35 -15.82
CA ASP A 140 -10.22 6.98 -15.97
C ASP A 140 -10.20 6.30 -14.58
N PRO A 141 -11.12 5.37 -14.29
CA PRO A 141 -11.25 4.74 -12.98
C PRO A 141 -10.00 3.89 -12.65
N ILE A 142 -9.28 3.42 -13.67
CA ILE A 142 -8.04 2.67 -13.51
C ILE A 142 -6.94 3.60 -13.02
N CYS A 143 -6.79 4.79 -13.61
CA CYS A 143 -5.81 5.78 -13.15
C CYS A 143 -6.03 6.20 -11.70
N ARG A 144 -7.29 6.45 -11.32
CA ARG A 144 -7.66 6.78 -9.94
C ARG A 144 -7.32 5.64 -8.98
N MET A 145 -7.76 4.43 -9.29
CA MET A 145 -7.48 3.23 -8.49
C MET A 145 -5.97 3.00 -8.32
N LEU A 146 -5.21 3.14 -9.41
CA LEU A 146 -3.77 2.98 -9.42
C LEU A 146 -3.07 4.05 -8.56
N ASN A 147 -3.52 5.31 -8.63
CA ASN A 147 -2.97 6.40 -7.84
C ASN A 147 -3.24 6.22 -6.34
N ILE A 148 -4.45 5.78 -5.97
CA ILE A 148 -4.80 5.43 -4.59
C ILE A 148 -3.94 4.27 -4.10
N TYR A 149 -3.84 3.21 -4.91
CA TYR A 149 -3.05 2.02 -4.60
C TYR A 149 -1.57 2.36 -4.41
N LEU A 150 -0.92 2.98 -5.39
CA LEU A 150 0.49 3.35 -5.34
C LEU A 150 0.76 4.39 -4.25
N GLY A 151 -0.15 5.33 -4.02
CA GLY A 151 -0.07 6.31 -2.94
C GLY A 151 -0.02 5.62 -1.56
N ALA A 152 -0.92 4.66 -1.31
CA ALA A 152 -0.91 3.84 -0.10
C ALA A 152 0.38 3.00 0.03
N VAL A 153 0.84 2.36 -1.06
CA VAL A 153 2.12 1.61 -1.06
C VAL A 153 3.28 2.54 -0.68
N CYS A 154 3.37 3.72 -1.28
CA CYS A 154 4.43 4.68 -0.99
C CYS A 154 4.41 5.13 0.48
N ALA A 155 3.22 5.46 1.01
CA ALA A 155 3.06 5.87 2.40
C ALA A 155 3.53 4.78 3.37
N VAL A 156 3.11 3.52 3.16
CA VAL A 156 3.51 2.41 4.02
C VAL A 156 4.98 2.05 3.85
N MET A 157 5.52 2.11 2.63
CA MET A 157 6.96 1.92 2.39
C MET A 157 7.80 2.96 3.14
N LEU A 158 7.36 4.22 3.19
CA LEU A 158 8.05 5.27 3.94
C LEU A 158 8.06 4.94 5.44
N VAL A 159 6.92 4.51 6.00
CA VAL A 159 6.82 4.06 7.39
C VAL A 159 7.72 2.84 7.66
N ASP A 160 7.76 1.87 6.74
CA ASP A 160 8.61 0.68 6.85
C ASP A 160 10.10 1.01 6.78
N ILE A 161 10.51 1.93 5.89
CA ILE A 161 11.90 2.39 5.78
C ILE A 161 12.29 3.10 7.08
N ALA A 162 11.44 3.99 7.59
CA ALA A 162 11.66 4.67 8.86
C ALA A 162 11.79 3.64 10.00
N TYR A 163 10.88 2.67 10.10
CA TYR A 163 10.94 1.60 11.10
C TYR A 163 12.23 0.77 10.99
N SER A 164 12.64 0.40 9.78
CA SER A 164 13.86 -0.38 9.53
C SER A 164 15.12 0.41 9.91
N TYR A 165 15.14 1.72 9.64
CA TYR A 165 16.22 2.61 10.05
C TYR A 165 16.27 2.73 11.58
N ILE A 166 15.13 2.88 12.24
CA ILE A 166 15.03 2.94 13.71
C ILE A 166 15.53 1.64 14.36
N MET A 167 15.11 0.48 13.84
CA MET A 167 15.59 -0.83 14.27
C MET A 167 17.11 -0.97 14.11
N MET A 168 17.71 -0.26 13.15
CA MET A 168 19.15 -0.24 12.94
C MET A 168 19.89 0.60 13.99
N PHE A 169 19.24 1.48 14.75
CA PHE A 169 19.89 2.30 15.80
C PHE A 169 19.46 1.94 17.23
N ALA A 170 18.34 1.24 17.39
CA ALA A 170 17.86 0.84 18.71
C ALA A 170 18.71 -0.31 19.30
N ASN A 171 19.47 -0.03 20.35
CA ASN A 171 20.18 -1.05 21.14
C ASN A 171 19.26 -1.72 22.19
N ASP A 172 18.08 -1.15 22.48
CA ASP A 172 17.25 -1.57 23.62
C ASP A 172 15.73 -1.58 23.34
N LYS A 173 14.98 -2.54 23.93
CA LYS A 173 13.53 -2.75 23.68
C LYS A 173 12.65 -1.55 24.08
N LYS A 174 13.07 -0.76 25.07
CA LYS A 174 12.34 0.44 25.53
C LYS A 174 12.49 1.62 24.57
N GLN A 175 13.68 1.81 23.98
CA GLN A 175 13.92 2.85 22.96
C GLN A 175 13.11 2.57 21.69
N LEU A 176 12.97 1.29 21.33
CA LEU A 176 12.21 0.83 20.17
C LEU A 176 10.73 1.23 20.22
N LYS A 177 10.09 1.14 21.40
CA LYS A 177 8.69 1.57 21.60
C LYS A 177 8.52 3.09 21.53
N LEU A 178 9.46 3.85 22.11
CA LEU A 178 9.40 5.30 22.14
C LEU A 178 9.60 5.88 20.73
N ILE A 179 10.53 5.30 19.96
CA ILE A 179 10.84 5.77 18.61
C ILE A 179 9.77 5.30 17.59
N SER A 180 9.16 4.11 17.75
CA SER A 180 8.01 3.74 16.90
C SER A 180 6.81 4.68 17.11
N LEU A 181 6.61 5.14 18.35
CA LEU A 181 5.55 6.09 18.69
C LEU A 181 5.85 7.47 18.11
N LEU A 182 7.10 7.93 18.17
CA LEU A 182 7.57 9.15 17.50
C LEU A 182 7.47 9.09 15.97
N ALA A 183 7.74 7.94 15.35
CA ALA A 183 7.57 7.76 13.90
C ALA A 183 6.10 7.78 13.48
N PHE A 184 5.20 7.23 14.30
CA PHE A 184 3.75 7.29 14.08
C PHE A 184 3.22 8.73 14.21
N VAL A 185 3.69 9.47 15.22
CA VAL A 185 3.37 10.90 15.41
C VAL A 185 3.98 11.75 14.28
N GLY A 186 5.20 11.44 13.85
CA GLY A 186 5.89 12.10 12.73
C GLY A 186 5.19 11.86 11.40
N ALA A 187 4.73 10.64 11.14
CA ALA A 187 3.89 10.34 9.97
C ALA A 187 2.59 11.15 10.01
N GLY A 188 1.89 11.20 11.16
CA GLY A 188 0.69 12.03 11.34
C GLY A 188 0.94 13.53 11.09
N ALA A 189 2.09 14.05 11.53
CA ALA A 189 2.48 15.43 11.28
C ALA A 189 2.79 15.69 9.79
N VAL A 190 3.45 14.76 9.10
CA VAL A 190 3.71 14.85 7.65
C VAL A 190 2.39 14.80 6.87
N PHE A 191 1.45 13.93 7.23
CA PHE A 191 0.10 13.90 6.63
C PHE A 191 -0.67 15.21 6.83
N LYS A 192 -0.49 15.87 7.98
CA LYS A 192 -1.05 17.20 8.25
C LYS A 192 -0.42 18.29 7.38
N VAL A 193 0.91 18.28 7.22
CA VAL A 193 1.65 19.26 6.39
C VAL A 193 1.34 19.09 4.90
N PHE A 194 1.15 17.85 4.43
CA PHE A 194 0.77 17.58 3.03
C PHE A 194 -0.71 17.79 2.72
N GLY A 195 -1.54 18.22 3.69
CA GLY A 195 -2.94 18.58 3.45
C GLY A 195 -3.84 17.41 3.03
N LEU A 196 -3.42 16.16 3.29
CA LEU A 196 -4.16 14.94 2.93
C LEU A 196 -5.39 14.67 3.80
N PHE A 197 -5.62 15.50 4.83
CA PHE A 197 -6.88 15.56 5.56
C PHE A 197 -7.66 16.80 5.14
N PRO A 198 -8.67 16.69 4.27
CA PRO A 198 -9.56 17.80 4.01
C PRO A 198 -10.33 18.09 5.31
N GLY A 199 -10.14 19.30 5.87
CA GLY A 199 -10.91 19.78 7.02
C GLY A 199 -10.11 20.31 8.22
N MET A 200 -8.82 20.01 8.37
CA MET A 200 -8.07 20.43 9.57
C MET A 200 -7.32 21.77 9.46
N ASN A 201 -7.37 22.44 8.31
CA ASN A 201 -6.69 23.73 8.08
C ASN A 201 -7.61 24.95 8.19
N LYS A 202 -8.88 24.79 8.56
CA LYS A 202 -9.75 25.92 8.88
C LYS A 202 -9.90 26.05 10.39
N THR A 203 -8.99 26.80 10.99
CA THR A 203 -9.32 27.56 12.20
C THR A 203 -10.43 28.54 11.80
N GLU A 204 -11.49 28.61 12.62
CA GLU A 204 -12.60 29.59 12.56
C GLU A 204 -13.81 29.23 11.67
N LYS A 205 -14.75 28.47 12.23
CA LYS A 205 -16.06 28.96 12.75
C LYS A 205 -16.95 27.73 13.04
N PRO A 206 -17.74 27.72 14.13
CA PRO A 206 -18.68 26.63 14.38
C PRO A 206 -19.83 26.82 13.38
N ALA A 207 -19.85 26.03 12.32
CA ALA A 207 -20.96 25.98 11.39
C ALA A 207 -21.77 24.72 11.67
N GLU A 208 -23.02 24.97 12.06
CA GLU A 208 -24.15 24.05 12.11
C GLU A 208 -24.14 23.06 10.94
N ASP A 209 -24.35 21.78 11.24
CA ASP A 209 -24.86 20.70 10.38
C ASP A 209 -24.53 20.76 8.87
N GLY A 210 -23.29 21.13 8.52
CA GLY A 210 -22.73 20.99 7.19
C GLY A 210 -21.82 19.75 7.11
N PRO A 211 -21.72 19.06 5.96
CA PRO A 211 -20.80 17.94 5.81
C PRO A 211 -19.38 18.39 6.18
N MET A 212 -18.71 17.59 7.02
CA MET A 212 -17.36 17.85 7.57
C MET A 212 -16.27 18.09 6.50
N ILE A 213 -16.58 17.78 5.24
CA ILE A 213 -15.73 17.94 4.07
C ILE A 213 -16.56 18.65 2.99
N SER A 214 -16.11 19.81 2.49
CA SER A 214 -16.81 20.49 1.40
C SER A 214 -16.78 19.64 0.12
N GLU A 215 -17.92 19.45 -0.54
CA GLU A 215 -18.03 18.75 -1.84
C GLU A 215 -17.03 19.27 -2.88
N GLU A 216 -16.76 20.57 -2.87
CA GLU A 216 -15.77 21.19 -3.76
C GLU A 216 -14.32 20.70 -3.51
N ALA A 217 -13.99 20.34 -2.27
CA ALA A 217 -12.70 19.74 -1.92
C ALA A 217 -12.62 18.27 -2.33
N VAL A 218 -13.73 17.53 -2.23
CA VAL A 218 -13.83 16.15 -2.73
C VAL A 218 -13.65 16.15 -4.24
N ASN A 219 -14.38 16.99 -4.97
CA ASN A 219 -14.29 17.07 -6.43
C ASN A 219 -12.89 17.48 -6.91
N LYS A 220 -12.22 18.41 -6.20
CA LYS A 220 -10.82 18.78 -6.48
C LYS A 220 -9.85 17.65 -6.18
N PHE A 221 -10.09 16.89 -5.12
CA PHE A 221 -9.25 15.74 -4.76
C PHE A 221 -9.44 14.58 -5.76
N GLU A 222 -10.66 14.33 -6.21
CA GLU A 222 -10.98 13.30 -7.20
C GLU A 222 -10.39 13.62 -8.57
N THR A 223 -10.51 14.87 -9.03
CA THR A 223 -9.87 15.34 -10.26
C THR A 223 -8.35 15.32 -10.19
N PHE A 224 -7.78 15.56 -9.00
CA PHE A 224 -6.35 15.38 -8.78
C PHE A 224 -5.94 13.90 -8.84
N LEU A 225 -6.71 13.00 -8.25
CA LEU A 225 -6.45 11.56 -8.27
C LEU A 225 -6.65 10.93 -9.65
N SER A 226 -7.52 11.46 -10.51
CA SER A 226 -7.72 10.97 -11.88
C SER A 226 -6.71 11.54 -12.88
N SER A 227 -5.88 12.51 -12.47
CA SER A 227 -4.89 13.12 -13.36
C SER A 227 -3.66 12.22 -13.59
N GLY A 228 -3.31 12.01 -14.86
CA GLY A 228 -2.07 11.31 -15.23
C GLY A 228 -0.79 12.01 -14.75
N LYS A 229 -0.83 13.32 -14.47
CA LYS A 229 0.30 14.06 -13.84
C LYS A 229 0.57 13.53 -12.44
N THR A 230 -0.49 13.23 -11.69
CA THR A 230 -0.41 12.67 -10.34
C THR A 230 0.18 11.27 -10.38
N SER A 231 -0.18 10.46 -11.38
CA SER A 231 0.41 9.15 -11.61
C SER A 231 1.92 9.22 -11.84
N LEU A 232 2.39 10.17 -12.66
CA LEU A 232 3.83 10.38 -12.89
C LEU A 232 4.55 10.80 -11.61
N CYS A 233 3.98 11.72 -10.83
CA CYS A 233 4.56 12.15 -9.55
C CYS A 233 4.65 11.00 -8.54
N ILE A 234 3.56 10.22 -8.37
CA ILE A 234 3.55 9.08 -7.45
C ILE A 234 4.54 8.01 -7.90
N LEU A 235 4.65 7.75 -9.21
CA LEU A 235 5.61 6.79 -9.74
C LEU A 235 7.05 7.23 -9.53
N ALA A 236 7.35 8.53 -9.69
CA ALA A 236 8.67 9.08 -9.37
C ALA A 236 9.00 8.91 -7.87
N VAL A 237 8.05 9.21 -6.99
CA VAL A 237 8.20 8.99 -5.53
C VAL A 237 8.42 7.51 -5.22
N PHE A 238 7.66 6.63 -5.87
CA PHE A 238 7.79 5.18 -5.72
C PHE A 238 9.20 4.68 -6.06
N VAL A 239 9.75 5.12 -7.20
CA VAL A 239 11.12 4.76 -7.62
C VAL A 239 12.15 5.21 -6.59
N VAL A 240 12.02 6.44 -6.08
CA VAL A 240 12.91 6.97 -5.02
C VAL A 240 12.80 6.11 -3.75
N LEU A 241 11.59 5.75 -3.34
CA LEU A 241 11.36 4.90 -2.17
C LEU A 241 11.94 3.48 -2.36
N CYS A 242 11.90 2.91 -3.57
CA CYS A 242 12.55 1.63 -3.86
C CYS A 242 14.08 1.71 -3.68
N VAL A 243 14.71 2.80 -4.14
CA VAL A 243 16.15 3.04 -3.96
C VAL A 243 16.48 3.22 -2.48
N LEU A 244 15.71 4.02 -1.75
CA LEU A 244 15.90 4.21 -0.30
C LEU A 244 15.71 2.91 0.48
N PHE A 245 14.72 2.10 0.11
CA PHE A 245 14.48 0.78 0.71
C PHE A 245 15.69 -0.14 0.49
N PHE A 246 16.21 -0.21 -0.74
CA PHE A 246 17.39 -1.00 -1.05
C PHE A 246 18.61 -0.56 -0.22
N LEU A 247 18.88 0.74 -0.14
CA LEU A 247 20.00 1.28 0.64
C LEU A 247 19.85 1.00 2.13
N ALA A 248 18.64 1.15 2.68
CA ALA A 248 18.35 0.85 4.09
C ALA A 248 18.56 -0.63 4.41
N MET A 249 18.07 -1.53 3.55
CA MET A 249 18.25 -2.98 3.73
C MET A 249 19.70 -3.41 3.55
N TRP A 250 20.41 -2.85 2.56
CA TRP A 250 21.82 -3.14 2.36
C TRP A 250 22.65 -2.76 3.59
N ARG A 251 22.52 -1.53 4.10
CA ARG A 251 23.21 -1.11 5.34
C ARG A 251 22.83 -1.97 6.56
N SER A 252 21.58 -2.39 6.66
CA SER A 252 21.13 -3.27 7.74
C SER A 252 21.83 -4.63 7.70
N HIS A 253 21.99 -5.20 6.50
CA HIS A 253 22.69 -6.48 6.31
C HIS A 253 24.19 -6.37 6.56
N GLU A 254 24.85 -5.29 6.09
CA GLU A 254 26.28 -5.05 6.37
C GLU A 254 26.59 -5.00 7.87
N ARG A 255 25.76 -4.30 8.66
CA ARG A 255 25.93 -4.21 10.12
C ARG A 255 25.75 -5.56 10.84
N ARG A 256 25.02 -6.50 10.24
CA ARG A 256 24.83 -7.84 10.82
C ARG A 256 26.00 -8.78 10.52
N GLU A 257 26.77 -8.48 9.49
CA GLU A 257 27.97 -9.22 9.09
C GLU A 257 29.22 -8.78 9.85
N SER A 258 29.28 -7.52 10.31
CA SER A 258 30.31 -6.98 11.23
C SER A 258 30.12 -7.41 12.69
#